data_AF-A0AAE1UTP1-F1
#
_entry.id   AF-A0AAE1UTP1-F1
#
_cell.length_a   1.000
_cell.length_b   1.000
_cell.length_c   1.000
_cell.angle_alpha   90.00
_cell.angle_beta   90.00
_cell.angle_gamma   90.00
#
_symmetry.space_group_name_H-M   'P 1'
#
loop_
_entity.id
_entity.type
_entity.pdbx_description
1 polymer ?
#
loop_
_entity_poly.entity_id
_entity_poly.type
_entity_poly.pdbx_seq_one_letter_code
_entity_poly.pdbx_strand_id
1 'polypeptide(L)'
;MVSFSMHFVFSLSRENGDGFAFVMVPMGYPFDVFDGGSFGLLGVRKMKFLAVEFDTFMDEKYGDVNGNHVGVDLSSFVSVKVSNVSLGLLNSGEKMQSWIDYEASSKRLEVRLSKLGDIRPFNPLVSCPIDLSIMFKEDELFVGLSSSSGNSTQKCNIYSWGFKTRTAPHWMHSEPLDPQAFEGEKRDEMKVIHSKSDCALRILGALLFGTGCGALGAFIVMIVWTILGSRRPVAPEDSAVLENNKEFDEYKKFKVVVDKAIKDGKGKN
;
A
#
# COMPACT_ATOMS: atom_id res chain seq x y z
N MET A 1 -20.15 11.04 4.30
CA MET A 1 -19.17 10.02 3.82
C MET A 1 -17.75 10.55 3.97
N VAL A 2 -16.79 9.69 4.28
CA VAL A 2 -15.37 10.06 4.48
C VAL A 2 -14.52 9.65 3.28
N SER A 3 -13.37 10.29 3.09
CA SER A 3 -12.39 9.88 2.07
C SER A 3 -11.80 8.52 2.45
N PHE A 4 -11.46 7.70 1.46
CA PHE A 4 -10.82 6.40 1.69
C PHE A 4 -9.79 6.07 0.63
N SER A 5 -8.92 5.13 0.96
CA SER A 5 -7.90 4.58 0.07
C SER A 5 -7.83 3.08 0.29
N MET A 6 -7.81 2.34 -0.80
CA MET A 6 -7.61 0.90 -0.83
C MET A 6 -6.43 0.58 -1.74
N HIS A 7 -5.61 -0.37 -1.31
CA HIS A 7 -4.54 -0.95 -2.12
C HIS A 7 -4.61 -2.47 -2.01
N PHE A 8 -4.43 -3.15 -3.12
CA PHE A 8 -4.32 -4.61 -3.13
C PHE A 8 -3.40 -5.10 -4.24
N VAL A 9 -2.87 -6.29 -4.02
CA VAL A 9 -2.02 -7.01 -4.96
C VAL A 9 -2.73 -8.30 -5.33
N PHE A 10 -2.84 -8.57 -6.62
CA PHE A 10 -3.63 -9.68 -7.14
C PHE A 10 -2.98 -10.30 -8.38
N SER A 11 -3.49 -11.44 -8.83
CA SER A 11 -3.24 -11.98 -10.18
C SER A 11 -4.49 -12.68 -10.66
N LEU A 12 -4.81 -12.54 -11.94
CA LEU A 12 -5.81 -13.36 -12.61
C LEU A 12 -5.10 -14.31 -13.57
N SER A 13 -5.47 -15.59 -13.53
CA SER A 13 -4.89 -16.59 -14.43
C SER A 13 -5.37 -16.39 -15.88
N ARG A 14 -4.73 -17.06 -16.83
CA ARG A 14 -4.86 -16.78 -18.27
C ARG A 14 -6.16 -17.27 -18.90
N GLU A 15 -6.93 -18.06 -18.17
CA GLU A 15 -8.26 -18.50 -18.57
C GLU A 15 -9.20 -17.30 -18.69
N ASN A 16 -10.25 -17.46 -19.49
CA ASN A 16 -11.29 -16.45 -19.63
C ASN A 16 -11.95 -16.16 -18.28
N GLY A 17 -12.32 -14.89 -18.09
CA GLY A 17 -12.89 -14.30 -16.86
C GLY A 17 -14.08 -15.03 -16.28
N ASP A 18 -14.66 -14.53 -15.19
CA ASP A 18 -15.16 -13.15 -15.26
C ASP A 18 -14.26 -12.11 -14.58
N GLY A 19 -13.41 -12.50 -13.63
CA GLY A 19 -12.56 -11.58 -12.88
C GLY A 19 -13.09 -11.31 -11.46
N PHE A 20 -12.94 -10.09 -10.96
CA PHE A 20 -13.35 -9.72 -9.61
C PHE A 20 -13.60 -8.22 -9.48
N ALA A 21 -14.23 -7.82 -8.38
CA ALA A 21 -14.51 -6.43 -8.07
C ALA A 21 -14.12 -6.08 -6.64
N PHE A 22 -13.67 -4.85 -6.42
CA PHE A 22 -13.83 -4.18 -5.13
C PHE A 22 -15.29 -3.78 -4.98
N VAL A 23 -15.89 -4.01 -3.82
CA VAL A 23 -17.31 -3.75 -3.59
C VAL A 23 -17.52 -2.94 -2.32
N MET A 24 -18.49 -2.02 -2.36
CA MET A 24 -19.07 -1.37 -1.20
C MET A 24 -20.57 -1.57 -1.20
N VAL A 25 -21.11 -2.14 -0.13
CA VAL A 25 -22.55 -2.44 0.01
C VAL A 25 -23.05 -2.05 1.40
N PRO A 26 -24.34 -1.70 1.57
CA PRO A 26 -24.91 -1.44 2.89
C PRO A 26 -24.84 -2.66 3.82
N MET A 27 -24.78 -2.45 5.14
CA MET A 27 -24.78 -3.52 6.15
C MET A 27 -25.93 -4.55 6.01
N GLY A 28 -27.06 -4.15 5.40
CA GLY A 28 -28.21 -5.02 5.14
C GLY A 28 -28.17 -5.80 3.82
N TYR A 29 -27.03 -5.81 3.13
CA TYR A 29 -26.90 -6.51 1.85
C TYR A 29 -26.94 -8.04 2.03
N PRO A 30 -27.81 -8.77 1.32
CA PRO A 30 -27.98 -10.21 1.51
C PRO A 30 -26.91 -11.02 0.76
N PHE A 31 -25.83 -11.38 1.47
CA PHE A 31 -24.72 -12.18 0.93
C PHE A 31 -25.03 -13.67 0.77
N ASP A 32 -26.16 -14.14 1.29
CA ASP A 32 -26.64 -15.52 1.22
C ASP A 32 -27.55 -15.79 0.01
N VAL A 33 -27.85 -14.76 -0.77
CA VAL A 33 -28.66 -14.83 -1.99
C VAL A 33 -27.74 -14.75 -3.21
N PHE A 34 -27.98 -15.63 -4.18
CA PHE A 34 -27.30 -15.62 -5.48
C PHE A 34 -28.36 -15.65 -6.58
N ASP A 35 -28.38 -14.63 -7.44
CA ASP A 35 -29.33 -14.50 -8.55
C ASP A 35 -28.67 -14.57 -9.93
N GLY A 36 -27.38 -14.93 -9.96
CA GLY A 36 -26.58 -14.98 -11.19
C GLY A 36 -26.06 -13.61 -11.64
N GLY A 37 -26.09 -12.57 -10.80
CA GLY A 37 -25.40 -11.31 -11.05
C GLY A 37 -23.88 -11.44 -11.10
N SER A 38 -23.22 -10.40 -11.63
CA SER A 38 -21.77 -10.41 -11.88
C SER A 38 -20.96 -10.29 -10.59
N PHE A 39 -19.77 -10.87 -10.57
CA PHE A 39 -18.81 -10.85 -9.46
C PHE A 39 -19.38 -11.29 -8.10
N GLY A 40 -20.45 -12.09 -8.08
CA GLY A 40 -21.14 -12.51 -6.85
C GLY A 40 -22.03 -11.42 -6.23
N LEU A 41 -22.28 -10.33 -6.95
CA LEU A 41 -23.26 -9.32 -6.60
C LEU A 41 -24.63 -9.65 -7.18
N LEU A 42 -25.67 -9.04 -6.62
CA LEU A 42 -27.05 -9.27 -7.00
C LEU A 42 -27.43 -8.37 -8.16
N GLY A 43 -27.96 -8.97 -9.23
CA GLY A 43 -28.53 -8.28 -10.38
C GLY A 43 -29.96 -7.76 -10.15
N VAL A 44 -30.61 -8.13 -9.04
CA VAL A 44 -31.96 -7.66 -8.71
C VAL A 44 -32.01 -6.13 -8.69
N ARG A 45 -32.92 -5.56 -9.49
CA ARG A 45 -33.18 -4.12 -9.47
C ARG A 45 -33.60 -3.71 -8.06
N LYS A 46 -32.76 -2.87 -7.41
CA LYS A 46 -32.92 -2.10 -6.16
C LYS A 46 -31.84 -2.34 -5.10
N MET A 47 -30.85 -3.20 -5.31
CA MET A 47 -29.72 -3.28 -4.38
C MET A 47 -28.69 -2.20 -4.66
N LYS A 48 -28.34 -1.42 -3.63
CA LYS A 48 -27.30 -0.42 -3.74
C LYS A 48 -25.94 -1.08 -3.60
N PHE A 49 -25.07 -0.88 -4.58
CA PHE A 49 -23.66 -1.24 -4.48
C PHE A 49 -22.83 -0.29 -5.32
N LEU A 50 -21.62 -0.01 -4.84
CA LEU A 50 -20.53 0.50 -5.67
C LEU A 50 -19.62 -0.68 -5.96
N ALA A 51 -19.25 -0.88 -7.22
CA ALA A 51 -18.19 -1.80 -7.56
C ALA A 51 -17.11 -1.12 -8.41
N VAL A 52 -15.86 -1.53 -8.21
CA VAL A 52 -14.78 -1.29 -9.16
C VAL A 52 -14.37 -2.64 -9.69
N GLU A 53 -14.79 -2.95 -10.91
CA GLU A 53 -14.58 -4.22 -11.57
C GLU A 53 -13.22 -4.28 -12.26
N PHE A 54 -12.61 -5.46 -12.24
CA PHE A 54 -11.43 -5.84 -13.00
C PHE A 54 -11.86 -7.01 -13.88
N ASP A 55 -12.52 -6.67 -14.97
CA ASP A 55 -13.23 -7.60 -15.83
C ASP A 55 -12.29 -8.18 -16.90
N THR A 56 -12.37 -9.49 -17.08
CA THR A 56 -11.58 -10.25 -18.06
C THR A 56 -12.44 -11.09 -18.99
N PHE A 57 -13.73 -10.78 -19.05
CA PHE A 57 -14.72 -11.32 -19.96
C PHE A 57 -15.49 -10.17 -20.62
N MET A 58 -16.15 -10.44 -21.74
CA MET A 58 -16.94 -9.43 -22.45
C MET A 58 -18.40 -9.87 -22.46
N ASP A 59 -19.19 -9.28 -21.58
CA ASP A 59 -20.62 -9.44 -21.50
C ASP A 59 -21.33 -8.35 -22.34
N GLU A 60 -21.73 -8.70 -23.56
CA GLU A 60 -22.45 -7.77 -24.45
C GLU A 60 -23.72 -7.17 -23.81
N LYS A 61 -24.37 -7.93 -22.91
CA LYS A 61 -25.56 -7.47 -22.15
C LYS A 61 -25.27 -6.32 -21.19
N TYR A 62 -24.02 -6.14 -20.77
CA TYR A 62 -23.58 -5.08 -19.86
C TYR A 62 -22.88 -3.94 -20.62
N GLY A 63 -22.69 -4.09 -21.94
CA GLY A 63 -22.13 -3.05 -22.79
C GLY A 63 -20.61 -2.95 -22.69
N ASP A 64 -19.95 -4.05 -22.31
CA ASP A 64 -18.51 -4.11 -22.12
C ASP A 64 -17.75 -3.66 -23.36
N VAL A 65 -16.72 -2.85 -23.12
CA VAL A 65 -15.90 -2.28 -24.20
C VAL A 65 -14.96 -3.33 -24.83
N ASN A 66 -14.62 -4.38 -24.08
CA ASN A 66 -13.80 -5.54 -24.46
C ASN A 66 -13.65 -6.49 -23.26
N GLY A 67 -13.00 -7.65 -23.46
CA GLY A 67 -12.73 -8.64 -22.41
C GLY A 67 -11.52 -8.35 -21.49
N ASN A 68 -11.11 -7.09 -21.34
CA ASN A 68 -10.05 -6.70 -20.41
C ASN A 68 -10.19 -5.23 -20.03
N HIS A 69 -11.03 -4.94 -19.03
CA HIS A 69 -11.32 -3.57 -18.67
C HIS A 69 -11.42 -3.38 -17.17
N VAL A 70 -11.27 -2.12 -16.75
CA VAL A 70 -11.55 -1.71 -15.38
C VAL A 70 -12.70 -0.72 -15.41
N GLY A 71 -13.71 -1.02 -14.62
CA GLY A 71 -14.97 -0.30 -14.61
C GLY A 71 -15.36 0.22 -13.24
N VAL A 72 -16.32 1.15 -13.21
CA VAL A 72 -16.95 1.68 -11.99
C VAL A 72 -18.44 1.53 -12.16
N ASP A 73 -19.04 0.76 -11.27
CA ASP A 73 -20.42 0.30 -11.33
C ASP A 73 -21.22 0.87 -10.18
N LEU A 74 -22.42 1.37 -10.49
CA LEU A 74 -23.33 1.98 -9.53
C LEU A 74 -24.68 1.29 -9.56
N SER A 75 -24.88 0.32 -8.67
CA SER A 75 -26.14 -0.43 -8.52
C SER A 75 -26.63 -1.07 -9.84
N SER A 76 -25.69 -1.32 -10.76
CA SER A 76 -25.85 -1.81 -12.11
C SER A 76 -24.48 -2.32 -12.57
N PHE A 77 -24.48 -3.41 -13.36
CA PHE A 77 -23.27 -3.96 -14.00
C PHE A 77 -22.90 -3.23 -15.30
N VAL A 78 -23.66 -2.20 -15.68
CA VAL A 78 -23.26 -1.29 -16.75
C VAL A 78 -22.40 -0.19 -16.12
N SER A 79 -21.10 -0.27 -16.38
CA SER A 79 -20.10 0.69 -15.91
C SER A 79 -20.44 2.14 -16.28
N VAL A 80 -20.47 3.04 -15.28
CA VAL A 80 -20.63 4.49 -15.52
C VAL A 80 -19.33 5.13 -16.02
N LYS A 81 -18.20 4.50 -15.71
CA LYS A 81 -16.87 4.85 -16.22
C LYS A 81 -16.05 3.59 -16.41
N VAL A 82 -15.44 3.47 -17.59
CA VAL A 82 -14.66 2.29 -17.97
C VAL A 82 -13.37 2.73 -18.65
N SER A 83 -12.31 1.96 -18.42
CA SER A 83 -11.07 2.05 -19.19
C SER A 83 -10.68 0.68 -19.71
N ASN A 84 -10.34 0.62 -20.98
CA ASN A 84 -9.71 -0.55 -21.59
C ASN A 84 -8.33 -0.77 -20.94
N VAL A 85 -8.07 -2.00 -20.51
CA VAL A 85 -6.75 -2.47 -20.10
C VAL A 85 -6.15 -3.24 -21.27
N SER A 86 -5.41 -2.51 -22.10
CA SER A 86 -4.88 -3.04 -23.37
C SER A 86 -4.06 -4.33 -23.20
N LEU A 87 -4.10 -5.19 -24.23
CA LEU A 87 -3.26 -6.38 -24.39
C LEU A 87 -3.47 -7.51 -23.37
N GLY A 88 -4.63 -7.59 -22.70
CA GLY A 88 -4.92 -8.72 -21.80
C GLY A 88 -4.06 -8.68 -20.53
N LEU A 89 -3.70 -7.48 -20.07
CA LEU A 89 -2.79 -7.33 -18.94
C LEU A 89 -3.40 -7.87 -17.64
N LEU A 90 -4.73 -7.76 -17.44
CA LEU A 90 -5.40 -8.24 -16.24
C LEU A 90 -5.28 -9.76 -16.08
N ASN A 91 -5.50 -10.52 -17.15
CA ASN A 91 -5.42 -11.99 -17.18
C ASN A 91 -4.08 -12.51 -17.75
N SER A 92 -3.00 -11.74 -17.59
CA SER A 92 -1.65 -12.17 -18.00
C SER A 92 -1.06 -13.30 -17.14
N GLY A 93 -1.64 -13.53 -15.95
CA GLY A 93 -1.06 -14.36 -14.89
C GLY A 93 0.01 -13.66 -14.06
N GLU A 94 0.41 -12.44 -14.41
CA GLU A 94 1.36 -11.66 -13.64
C GLU A 94 0.72 -11.07 -12.39
N LYS A 95 1.54 -10.76 -11.39
CA LYS A 95 1.07 -10.03 -10.21
C LYS A 95 0.87 -8.57 -10.58
N MET A 96 -0.34 -8.10 -10.35
CA MET A 96 -0.78 -6.72 -10.52
C MET A 96 -1.01 -6.08 -9.17
N GLN A 97 -1.01 -4.76 -9.13
CA GLN A 97 -1.39 -3.98 -7.96
C GLN A 97 -2.29 -2.82 -8.37
N SER A 98 -3.27 -2.54 -7.53
CA SER A 98 -4.27 -1.50 -7.77
C SER A 98 -4.46 -0.60 -6.57
N TRP A 99 -4.74 0.68 -6.83
CA TRP A 99 -5.13 1.66 -5.83
C TRP A 99 -6.50 2.22 -6.19
N ILE A 100 -7.40 2.26 -5.21
CA ILE A 100 -8.72 2.87 -5.32
C ILE A 100 -8.79 3.96 -4.27
N ASP A 101 -8.87 5.21 -4.69
CA ASP A 101 -8.91 6.36 -3.79
C ASP A 101 -10.19 7.16 -4.03
N TYR A 102 -10.95 7.40 -2.96
CA TYR A 102 -12.09 8.29 -2.97
C TYR A 102 -11.79 9.53 -2.15
N GLU A 103 -11.92 10.70 -2.77
CA GLU A 103 -11.79 11.99 -2.10
C GLU A 103 -13.16 12.63 -1.93
N ALA A 104 -13.68 12.61 -0.70
CA ALA A 104 -15.03 13.07 -0.36
C ALA A 104 -15.22 14.57 -0.62
N SER A 105 -14.17 15.39 -0.43
CA SER A 105 -14.23 16.83 -0.66
C SER A 105 -14.47 17.18 -2.14
N SER A 106 -13.80 16.46 -3.05
CA SER A 106 -13.95 16.64 -4.50
C SER A 106 -14.98 15.72 -5.14
N LYS A 107 -15.59 14.80 -4.36
CA LYS A 107 -16.55 13.79 -4.83
C LYS A 107 -16.01 13.02 -6.03
N ARG A 108 -14.82 12.45 -5.87
CA ARG A 108 -14.10 11.78 -6.97
C ARG A 108 -13.49 10.47 -6.52
N LEU A 109 -13.75 9.43 -7.30
CA LEU A 109 -13.12 8.12 -7.19
C LEU A 109 -12.07 7.97 -8.29
N GLU A 110 -10.87 7.54 -7.92
CA GLU A 110 -9.77 7.29 -8.85
C GLU A 110 -9.25 5.88 -8.69
N VAL A 111 -9.09 5.18 -9.81
CA VAL A 111 -8.54 3.83 -9.87
C VAL A 111 -7.22 3.88 -10.63
N ARG A 112 -6.18 3.27 -10.06
CA ARG A 112 -4.85 3.14 -10.66
C ARG A 112 -4.47 1.67 -10.70
N LEU A 113 -3.81 1.24 -11.77
CA LEU A 113 -3.39 -0.15 -11.97
C LEU A 113 -1.95 -0.16 -12.49
N SER A 114 -1.13 -1.09 -12.00
CA SER A 114 0.23 -1.32 -12.51
C SER A 114 0.66 -2.76 -12.23
N LYS A 115 1.76 -3.21 -12.85
CA LYS A 115 2.39 -4.48 -12.45
C LYS A 115 2.99 -4.34 -11.05
N LEU A 116 3.06 -5.44 -10.32
CA LEU A 116 3.71 -5.44 -9.02
C LEU A 116 5.21 -5.12 -9.18
N GLY A 117 5.67 -4.11 -8.44
CA GLY A 117 7.06 -3.62 -8.51
C GLY A 117 7.20 -2.31 -9.29
N ASP A 118 6.23 -1.98 -10.14
CA ASP A 118 6.17 -0.67 -10.78
C ASP A 118 5.74 0.41 -9.79
N ILE A 119 6.12 1.65 -10.11
CA ILE A 119 5.67 2.82 -9.35
C ILE A 119 4.18 3.05 -9.55
N ARG A 120 3.51 3.53 -8.51
CA ARG A 120 2.10 3.96 -8.59
C ARG A 120 1.95 5.01 -9.70
N PRO A 121 1.09 4.79 -10.71
CA PRO A 121 0.88 5.76 -11.78
C PRO A 121 0.38 7.10 -11.24
N PHE A 122 0.92 8.20 -11.78
CA PHE A 122 0.45 9.55 -11.44
C PHE A 122 -1.00 9.76 -11.92
N ASN A 123 -1.20 9.54 -13.23
CA ASN A 123 -2.52 9.60 -13.85
C ASN A 123 -3.33 8.35 -13.48
N PRO A 124 -4.59 8.51 -13.04
CA PRO A 124 -5.47 7.37 -12.82
C PRO A 124 -5.86 6.71 -14.14
N LEU A 125 -6.06 5.38 -14.09
CA LEU A 125 -6.63 4.61 -15.19
C LEU A 125 -8.10 4.99 -15.37
N VAL A 126 -8.85 5.10 -14.27
CA VAL A 126 -10.24 5.56 -14.24
C VAL A 126 -10.38 6.72 -13.26
N SER A 127 -11.03 7.80 -13.68
CA SER A 127 -11.44 8.89 -12.80
C SER A 127 -12.95 9.11 -12.94
N CYS A 128 -13.67 8.91 -11.85
CA CYS A 128 -15.13 8.96 -11.81
C CYS A 128 -15.59 10.06 -10.84
N PRO A 129 -16.21 11.14 -11.33
CA PRO A 129 -16.89 12.09 -10.46
C PRO A 129 -18.14 11.41 -9.89
N ILE A 130 -18.18 11.23 -8.58
CA ILE A 130 -19.25 10.54 -7.89
C ILE A 130 -19.44 11.06 -6.47
N ASP A 131 -20.69 11.32 -6.09
CA ASP A 131 -21.06 11.65 -4.73
C ASP A 131 -21.59 10.41 -3.99
N LEU A 132 -20.67 9.71 -3.32
CA LEU A 132 -21.04 8.50 -2.58
C LEU A 132 -21.92 8.80 -1.36
N SER A 133 -21.96 10.06 -0.87
CA SER A 133 -22.87 10.46 0.21
C SER A 133 -24.34 10.48 -0.23
N ILE A 134 -24.61 10.79 -1.50
CA ILE A 134 -25.99 10.74 -2.03
C ILE A 134 -26.42 9.29 -2.24
N MET A 135 -25.50 8.45 -2.70
CA MET A 135 -25.74 7.04 -2.98
C MET A 135 -26.05 6.25 -1.70
N PHE A 136 -25.15 6.34 -0.71
CA PHE A 136 -25.22 5.56 0.52
C PHE A 136 -25.83 6.32 1.70
N LYS A 137 -26.04 7.64 1.60
CA LYS A 137 -26.59 8.45 2.70
C LYS A 137 -25.80 8.25 4.00
N GLU A 138 -26.47 7.81 5.05
CA GLU A 138 -25.92 7.54 6.38
C GLU A 138 -25.77 6.03 6.63
N ASP A 139 -25.90 5.20 5.59
CA ASP A 139 -25.77 3.75 5.70
C ASP A 139 -24.34 3.37 6.15
N GLU A 140 -24.24 2.47 7.12
CA GLU A 140 -22.98 1.76 7.38
C GLU A 140 -22.70 0.79 6.23
N LEU A 141 -21.43 0.70 5.83
CA LEU A 141 -21.02 -0.01 4.62
C LEU A 141 -20.05 -1.14 4.94
N PHE A 142 -20.29 -2.30 4.33
CA PHE A 142 -19.25 -3.29 4.12
C PHE A 142 -18.39 -2.91 2.93
N VAL A 143 -17.09 -3.14 3.06
CA VAL A 143 -16.13 -3.03 1.96
C VAL A 143 -15.40 -4.35 1.80
N GLY A 144 -15.16 -4.76 0.58
CA GLY A 144 -14.55 -6.05 0.33
C GLY A 144 -14.12 -6.26 -1.11
N LEU A 145 -13.65 -7.47 -1.37
CA LEU A 145 -13.38 -7.99 -2.70
C LEU A 145 -14.36 -9.13 -2.96
N SER A 146 -14.94 -9.14 -4.15
CA SER A 146 -15.92 -10.14 -4.57
C SER A 146 -15.57 -10.68 -5.95
N SER A 147 -15.77 -11.98 -6.15
CA SER A 147 -15.53 -12.67 -7.42
C SER A 147 -16.54 -13.80 -7.54
N SER A 148 -16.95 -14.11 -8.75
CA SER A 148 -17.77 -15.28 -9.06
C SER A 148 -17.11 -16.04 -10.20
N SER A 149 -17.17 -17.36 -10.12
CA SER A 149 -16.60 -18.21 -11.15
C SER A 149 -17.62 -18.66 -12.19
N GLY A 150 -18.89 -18.22 -12.15
CA GLY A 150 -19.94 -18.51 -13.14
C GLY A 150 -19.70 -19.77 -14.00
N ASN A 151 -19.39 -19.56 -15.29
CA ASN A 151 -18.84 -20.56 -16.22
C ASN A 151 -17.32 -20.39 -16.48
N SER A 152 -16.67 -19.57 -15.66
CA SER A 152 -15.23 -19.31 -15.66
C SER A 152 -14.42 -20.47 -15.07
N THR A 153 -13.18 -20.58 -15.53
CA THR A 153 -12.13 -21.37 -14.86
C THR A 153 -10.98 -20.52 -14.34
N GLN A 154 -11.13 -19.19 -14.43
CA GLN A 154 -10.11 -18.24 -14.00
C GLN A 154 -9.95 -18.26 -12.48
N LYS A 155 -8.70 -18.29 -12.05
CA LYS A 155 -8.29 -18.17 -10.65
C LYS A 155 -8.01 -16.71 -10.35
N CYS A 156 -8.72 -16.18 -9.37
CA CYS A 156 -8.42 -14.89 -8.76
C CYS A 156 -7.63 -15.10 -7.47
N ASN A 157 -6.37 -14.67 -7.45
CA ASN A 157 -5.54 -14.71 -6.25
C ASN A 157 -5.36 -13.29 -5.70
N ILE A 158 -5.68 -13.09 -4.42
CA ILE A 158 -5.37 -11.86 -3.67
C ILE A 158 -4.19 -12.15 -2.74
N TYR A 159 -3.09 -11.43 -2.91
CA TYR A 159 -1.86 -11.63 -2.14
C TYR A 159 -1.76 -10.72 -0.92
N SER A 160 -2.33 -9.52 -1.02
CA SER A 160 -2.41 -8.56 0.06
C SER A 160 -3.48 -7.54 -0.25
N TRP A 161 -4.14 -7.00 0.77
CA TRP A 161 -5.04 -5.87 0.65
C TRP A 161 -5.00 -5.02 1.92
N GLY A 162 -5.29 -3.74 1.76
CA GLY A 162 -5.40 -2.80 2.87
C GLY A 162 -6.38 -1.69 2.53
N PHE A 163 -7.23 -1.35 3.51
CA PHE A 163 -8.23 -0.30 3.40
C PHE A 163 -8.00 0.72 4.52
N LYS A 164 -8.06 2.02 4.18
CA LYS A 164 -7.86 3.12 5.12
C LYS A 164 -8.89 4.20 4.86
N THR A 165 -9.58 4.64 5.90
CA THR A 165 -10.42 5.83 5.87
C THR A 165 -9.61 7.05 6.33
N ARG A 166 -9.99 8.23 5.85
CA ARG A 166 -9.42 9.52 6.27
C ARG A 166 -10.58 10.47 6.53
N THR A 167 -10.69 10.89 7.78
CA THR A 167 -11.61 11.96 8.17
C THR A 167 -10.83 13.26 8.16
N ALA A 168 -11.18 14.18 7.27
CA ALA A 168 -10.74 15.56 7.40
C ALA A 168 -11.58 16.21 8.52
N PRO A 169 -11.00 16.69 9.62
CA PRO A 169 -11.75 17.48 10.59
C PRO A 169 -12.50 18.65 9.94
N HIS A 170 -13.74 18.89 10.39
CA HIS A 170 -14.62 19.93 9.85
C HIS A 170 -14.01 21.34 9.90
N TRP A 171 -13.12 21.60 10.86
CA TRP A 171 -12.41 22.87 11.04
C TRP A 171 -11.29 23.14 10.02
N MET A 172 -10.96 22.17 9.15
CA MET A 172 -10.01 22.39 8.04
C MET A 172 -10.69 22.98 6.80
N HIS A 173 -12.01 23.15 6.82
CA HIS A 173 -12.68 24.07 5.91
C HIS A 173 -12.57 25.47 6.51
N SER A 174 -11.83 26.36 5.84
CA SER A 174 -11.85 27.77 6.16
C SER A 174 -13.26 28.31 5.89
N GLU A 175 -14.08 28.49 6.93
CA GLU A 175 -15.20 29.43 6.81
C GLU A 175 -14.62 30.80 6.46
N PRO A 176 -15.20 31.53 5.51
CA PRO A 176 -14.84 32.93 5.32
C PRO A 176 -15.12 33.65 6.64
N LEU A 177 -14.13 34.39 7.14
CA LEU A 177 -14.34 35.27 8.30
C LEU A 177 -15.49 36.23 7.98
N ASP A 178 -16.54 36.22 8.80
CA ASP A 178 -17.63 37.19 8.71
C ASP A 178 -17.07 38.60 8.99
N PRO A 179 -17.08 39.52 8.02
CA PRO A 179 -16.60 40.88 8.23
C PRO A 179 -17.42 41.64 9.28
N GLN A 180 -18.67 41.24 9.54
CA GLN A 180 -19.56 41.91 10.49
C GLN A 180 -19.35 41.47 11.95
N ALA A 181 -18.62 40.38 12.19
CA ALA A 181 -18.27 39.94 13.55
C ALA A 181 -17.41 40.98 14.31
N PHE A 182 -16.82 41.95 13.60
CA PHE A 182 -15.97 42.99 14.18
C PHE A 182 -16.68 44.35 14.40
N GLU A 183 -17.94 44.50 14.00
CA GLU A 183 -18.65 45.78 14.16
C GLU A 183 -19.37 45.93 15.53
N GLY A 184 -19.36 44.89 16.37
CA GLY A 184 -20.16 44.83 17.59
C GLY A 184 -19.45 45.14 18.92
N GLU A 185 -18.14 44.97 19.05
CA GLU A 185 -17.48 45.09 20.37
C GLU A 185 -16.85 46.46 20.57
N LYS A 186 -17.62 47.32 21.26
CA LYS A 186 -17.09 48.50 21.93
C LYS A 186 -15.97 48.08 22.88
N ARG A 187 -14.85 48.80 22.72
CA ARG A 187 -13.62 48.79 23.52
C ARG A 187 -13.93 48.75 25.04
N ASP A 188 -13.93 47.56 25.62
CA ASP A 188 -13.69 47.38 27.06
C ASP A 188 -12.22 47.00 27.28
N GLU A 189 -11.67 47.60 28.31
CA GLU A 189 -10.25 47.61 28.64
C GLU A 189 -9.69 46.19 28.84
N MET A 190 -8.55 45.93 28.18
CA MET A 190 -7.70 44.75 28.36
C MET A 190 -7.29 44.62 29.83
N LYS A 191 -7.99 43.78 30.61
CA LYS A 191 -7.43 43.22 31.84
C LYS A 191 -6.33 42.24 31.46
N VAL A 192 -5.10 42.69 31.63
CA VAL A 192 -3.87 41.89 31.56
C VAL A 192 -3.99 40.72 32.52
N ILE A 193 -4.28 39.52 31.99
CA ILE A 193 -4.07 38.27 32.73
C ILE A 193 -2.56 38.02 32.74
N HIS A 194 -2.00 38.13 33.93
CA HIS A 194 -0.59 37.99 34.18
C HIS A 194 -0.17 36.51 34.08
N SER A 195 0.39 36.08 32.94
CA SER A 195 1.17 34.83 32.86
C SER A 195 2.65 35.17 33.02
N LYS A 196 3.13 35.24 34.26
CA LYS A 196 4.56 35.48 34.55
C LYS A 196 5.34 34.21 34.94
N SER A 197 4.72 33.05 35.02
CA SER A 197 5.37 31.83 35.54
C SER A 197 5.95 30.91 34.47
N ASP A 198 5.38 30.88 33.26
CA ASP A 198 5.69 29.79 32.31
C ASP A 198 7.00 29.99 31.55
N CYS A 199 7.41 31.24 31.31
CA CYS A 199 8.67 31.54 30.61
C CYS A 199 9.89 31.24 31.50
N ALA A 200 9.83 31.62 32.79
CA ALA A 200 10.91 31.38 33.74
C ALA A 200 11.11 29.89 34.00
N LEU A 201 10.02 29.10 34.10
CA LEU A 201 10.10 27.66 34.32
C LEU A 201 10.75 26.93 33.13
N ARG A 202 10.46 27.37 31.90
CA ARG A 202 11.06 26.79 30.68
C ARG A 202 12.55 27.10 30.56
N ILE A 203 12.98 28.30 30.94
CA ILE A 203 14.40 28.67 30.97
C ILE A 203 15.14 27.88 32.04
N LEU A 204 14.56 27.73 33.25
CA LEU A 204 15.16 26.94 34.32
C LEU A 204 15.29 25.45 33.93
N GLY A 205 14.27 24.88 33.28
CA GLY A 205 14.31 23.51 32.77
C GLY A 205 15.40 23.27 31.72
N ALA A 206 15.58 24.21 30.78
CA ALA A 206 16.63 24.12 29.78
C ALA A 206 18.05 24.21 30.40
N LEU A 207 18.23 25.08 31.40
CA LEU A 207 19.51 25.21 32.10
C LEU A 207 19.87 23.93 32.86
N LEU A 208 18.93 23.33 33.61
CA LEU A 208 19.16 22.08 34.35
C LEU A 208 19.50 20.90 33.43
N PHE A 209 18.82 20.80 32.27
CA PHE A 209 19.10 19.74 31.31
C PHE A 209 20.47 19.90 30.65
N GLY A 210 20.85 21.15 30.31
CA GLY A 210 22.16 21.47 29.73
C GLY A 210 23.33 21.14 30.67
N THR A 211 23.26 21.53 31.95
CA THR A 211 24.32 21.21 32.92
C THR A 211 24.40 19.71 33.22
N GLY A 212 23.26 19.02 33.31
CA GLY A 212 23.22 17.57 33.54
C GLY A 212 23.90 16.77 32.43
N CYS A 213 23.56 17.05 31.17
CA CYS A 213 24.16 16.36 30.02
C CYS A 213 25.65 16.68 29.85
N GLY A 214 26.06 17.93 30.08
CA GLY A 214 27.46 18.34 29.99
C GLY A 214 28.37 17.62 31.01
N ALA A 215 27.92 17.54 32.27
CA ALA A 215 28.67 16.86 33.32
C ALA A 215 28.79 15.35 33.07
N LEU A 216 27.72 14.71 32.59
CA LEU A 216 27.72 13.28 32.28
C LEU A 216 28.69 12.95 31.13
N GLY A 217 28.70 13.78 30.09
CA GLY A 217 29.63 13.63 28.96
C GLY A 217 31.09 13.72 29.38
N ALA A 218 31.44 14.72 30.21
CA ALA A 218 32.80 14.87 30.73
C ALA A 218 33.21 13.67 31.61
N PHE A 219 32.29 13.13 32.42
CA PHE A 219 32.56 11.98 33.27
C PHE A 219 32.83 10.71 32.45
N ILE A 220 32.06 10.49 31.37
CA ILE A 220 32.29 9.36 30.46
C ILE A 220 33.65 9.49 29.77
N VAL A 221 34.04 10.69 29.31
CA VAL A 221 35.36 10.91 28.69
C VAL A 221 36.49 10.61 29.68
N MET A 222 36.36 11.02 30.94
CA MET A 222 37.34 10.71 32.00
C MET A 222 37.43 9.21 32.29
N ILE A 223 36.31 8.48 32.29
CA ILE A 223 36.30 7.01 32.43
C ILE A 223 36.99 6.35 31.24
N VAL A 224 36.70 6.80 30.01
CA VAL A 224 37.31 6.23 28.80
C VAL A 224 38.82 6.52 28.78
N TRP A 225 39.23 7.74 29.14
CA TRP A 225 40.64 8.11 29.24
C TRP A 225 41.38 7.33 30.33
N THR A 226 40.74 7.07 31.48
CA THR A 226 41.35 6.24 32.53
C THR A 226 41.46 4.78 32.12
N ILE A 227 40.46 4.21 31.43
CA ILE A 227 40.52 2.80 30.95
C ILE A 227 41.56 2.61 29.84
N LEU A 228 41.68 3.57 28.92
CA LEU A 228 42.63 3.48 27.79
C LEU A 228 44.05 3.91 28.18
N GLY A 229 44.19 4.93 29.02
CA GLY A 229 45.48 5.49 29.43
C GLY A 229 46.19 4.70 30.54
N SER A 230 45.49 3.84 31.28
CA SER A 230 46.11 2.97 32.30
C SER A 230 46.66 1.65 31.76
N ARG A 231 46.55 1.41 30.44
CA ARG A 231 47.29 0.33 29.77
C ARG A 231 48.75 0.75 29.62
N ARG A 232 49.60 0.40 30.58
CA ARG A 232 51.06 0.46 30.40
C ARG A 232 51.44 -0.42 29.20
N PRO A 233 52.35 0.02 28.31
CA PRO A 233 52.93 -0.88 27.33
C PRO A 233 53.82 -1.88 28.08
N VAL A 234 53.32 -3.10 28.26
CA VAL A 234 54.15 -4.21 28.73
C VAL A 234 54.90 -4.71 27.49
N ALA A 235 56.22 -4.51 27.49
CA ALA A 235 57.12 -5.08 26.49
C ALA A 235 56.97 -6.62 26.49
N PRO A 236 57.06 -7.30 25.34
CA PRO A 236 56.96 -8.75 25.31
C PRO A 236 58.28 -9.36 25.81
N GLU A 237 58.24 -10.13 26.89
CA GLU A 237 59.22 -11.17 27.15
C GLU A 237 58.88 -12.39 26.29
N ASP A 238 59.91 -12.93 25.64
CA ASP A 238 59.88 -14.17 24.88
C ASP A 238 59.39 -15.34 25.73
N SER A 239 58.47 -16.17 25.20
CA SER A 239 58.50 -17.64 25.32
C SER A 239 57.29 -18.33 24.67
N ALA A 240 57.61 -19.14 23.66
CA ALA A 240 57.10 -20.49 23.39
C ALA A 240 55.61 -20.77 23.03
N VAL A 241 55.45 -21.11 21.74
CA VAL A 241 54.83 -22.33 21.18
C VAL A 241 53.31 -22.38 20.93
N LEU A 242 53.01 -22.79 19.68
CA LEU A 242 51.84 -23.47 19.10
C LEU A 242 50.86 -22.57 18.31
N GLU A 243 51.10 -22.33 17.02
CA GLU A 243 50.78 -23.20 15.87
C GLU A 243 49.26 -23.37 15.67
N ASN A 244 48.63 -22.47 14.89
CA ASN A 244 48.01 -22.85 13.61
C ASN A 244 47.30 -21.69 12.91
N ASN A 245 47.17 -21.85 11.59
CA ASN A 245 46.31 -21.15 10.62
C ASN A 245 47.01 -20.15 9.69
N LYS A 246 47.81 -20.71 8.77
CA LYS A 246 47.87 -20.22 7.39
C LYS A 246 47.33 -21.31 6.47
N GLU A 247 46.08 -21.18 6.06
CA GLU A 247 45.57 -21.88 4.88
C GLU A 247 44.88 -20.84 4.01
N PHE A 248 45.65 -20.36 3.03
CA PHE A 248 45.21 -19.60 1.88
C PHE A 248 44.76 -20.59 0.81
N ASP A 249 43.54 -20.41 0.32
CA ASP A 249 43.06 -20.75 -1.03
C ASP A 249 43.59 -22.03 -1.70
N GLU A 250 42.85 -23.15 -1.53
CA GLU A 250 42.99 -24.32 -2.40
C GLU A 250 41.75 -24.49 -3.30
N TYR A 251 41.87 -24.01 -4.54
CA TYR A 251 40.92 -24.28 -5.62
C TYR A 251 41.14 -25.70 -6.16
N LYS A 252 40.21 -26.61 -5.87
CA LYS A 252 40.19 -27.99 -6.41
C LYS A 252 40.01 -27.98 -7.93
N LYS A 253 41.08 -28.32 -8.66
CA LYS A 253 41.08 -28.54 -10.12
C LYS A 253 40.79 -30.03 -10.40
N PHE A 254 39.60 -30.36 -10.89
CA PHE A 254 39.29 -31.72 -11.34
C PHE A 254 39.99 -32.01 -12.68
N LYS A 255 40.81 -33.07 -12.70
CA LYS A 255 41.50 -33.57 -13.89
C LYS A 255 40.62 -34.66 -14.51
N VAL A 256 39.89 -34.33 -15.58
CA VAL A 256 39.17 -35.32 -16.39
C VAL A 256 40.19 -36.08 -17.24
N VAL A 257 40.38 -37.36 -16.95
CA VAL A 257 41.12 -38.29 -17.80
C VAL A 257 40.09 -38.94 -18.73
N VAL A 258 40.19 -38.62 -20.02
CA VAL A 258 39.48 -39.34 -21.08
C VAL A 258 40.42 -40.41 -21.60
N ASP A 259 40.15 -41.67 -21.27
CA ASP A 259 40.85 -42.80 -21.89
C ASP A 259 40.34 -42.98 -23.33
N LYS A 260 41.28 -42.85 -24.27
CA LYS A 260 41.11 -43.21 -25.68
C LYS A 260 41.32 -44.71 -25.82
N ALA A 261 40.24 -45.47 -26.04
CA ALA A 261 40.35 -46.84 -26.54
C ALA A 261 40.50 -46.81 -28.08
N ILE A 262 41.75 -46.99 -28.49
CA ILE A 262 42.28 -47.79 -29.61
C ILE A 262 41.32 -48.07 -30.78
N LYS A 263 41.63 -47.46 -31.93
CA LYS A 263 41.34 -48.01 -33.27
C LYS A 263 42.61 -48.67 -33.81
N ASP A 264 42.51 -49.95 -34.12
CA ASP A 264 43.26 -50.64 -35.18
C ASP A 264 42.35 -51.82 -35.59
N GLY A 265 42.02 -52.13 -36.83
CA GLY A 265 42.60 -51.77 -38.12
C GLY A 265 42.88 -53.06 -38.91
N LYS A 266 42.00 -53.37 -39.88
CA LYS A 266 42.12 -54.40 -40.95
C LYS A 266 41.92 -55.87 -40.50
N GLY A 267 41.23 -56.75 -41.22
CA GLY A 267 40.65 -56.72 -42.56
C GLY A 267 40.76 -58.11 -43.22
N LYS A 268 39.84 -58.38 -44.16
CA LYS A 268 39.85 -59.37 -45.26
C LYS A 268 39.01 -60.67 -45.12
N ASN A 269 38.24 -60.82 -46.20
CA ASN A 269 37.60 -61.97 -46.84
C ASN A 269 36.26 -62.43 -46.29
#